data_AF-A0A7J0BHM5-F1
#
_entry.id   AF-A0A7J0BHM5-F1
#
_cell.length_a   1.000
_cell.length_b   1.000
_cell.length_c   1.000
_cell.angle_alpha   90.00
_cell.angle_beta   90.00
_cell.angle_gamma   90.00
#
_symmetry.space_group_name_H-M   'P 1'
#
loop_
_entity.id
_entity.type
_entity.pdbx_description
1 polymer ?
#
loop_
_entity_poly.entity_id
_entity_poly.type
_entity_poly.pdbx_seq_one_letter_code
_entity_poly.pdbx_strand_id
1 'polypeptide(L)'
;MQPVTPIPELVNDLTRTEKLEVYLNRIGSSYASIGDKLGVSRSTALRMLRSAHIPTYRHRQLSSILPAELLPEAKDVPPGPKPKGVAA
;
A
#
# COMPACT_ATOMS: atom_id res chain seq x y z
N MET A 1 18.39 4.02 37.18
CA MET A 1 17.34 4.37 36.19
C MET A 1 18.04 4.90 34.95
N GLN A 2 17.95 4.20 33.81
CA GLN A 2 18.45 4.76 32.55
C GLN A 2 17.45 5.81 32.05
N PRO A 3 17.91 6.95 31.51
CA PRO A 3 17.01 7.91 30.90
C PRO A 3 16.33 7.26 29.70
N VAL A 4 15.00 7.24 29.70
CA VAL A 4 14.23 6.95 28.49
C VAL A 4 14.57 8.05 27.49
N THR A 5 15.34 7.70 26.46
CA THR A 5 15.56 8.59 25.33
C THR A 5 14.18 8.90 24.73
N PRO A 6 13.78 10.18 24.62
CA PRO A 6 12.57 10.51 23.91
C PRO A 6 12.72 9.96 22.49
N ILE A 7 11.72 9.20 22.05
CA ILE A 7 11.66 8.73 20.67
C ILE A 7 11.82 10.00 19.80
N PRO A 8 12.81 10.05 18.89
CA PRO A 8 13.07 11.27 18.12
C PRO A 8 11.80 11.71 17.38
N GLU A 9 11.56 13.03 17.30
CA GLU A 9 10.37 13.63 16.66
C GLU A 9 10.13 13.21 15.20
N LEU A 10 11.08 12.49 14.59
CA LEU A 10 11.00 11.85 13.27
C LEU A 10 9.76 10.96 13.06
N VAL A 11 9.06 10.55 14.13
CA VAL A 11 7.83 9.74 14.06
C VAL A 11 6.63 10.54 13.53
N ASN A 12 6.64 11.88 13.63
CA ASN A 12 5.54 12.70 13.10
C ASN A 12 5.53 12.75 11.56
N ASP A 13 6.70 12.58 10.93
CA ASP A 13 6.90 12.66 9.47
C ASP A 13 6.91 11.30 8.76
N LEU A 14 6.30 10.26 9.36
CA LEU A 14 6.23 8.97 8.71
C LEU A 14 5.50 9.06 7.36
N THR A 15 6.12 8.48 6.34
CA THR A 15 5.52 8.29 5.05
C THR A 15 4.28 7.37 5.16
N ARG A 16 3.37 7.46 4.20
CA ARG A 16 2.19 6.58 4.14
C ARG A 16 2.57 5.09 4.23
N THR A 17 3.63 4.69 3.54
CA THR A 17 4.11 3.30 3.53
C THR A 17 4.59 2.87 4.91
N GLU A 18 5.32 3.73 5.63
CA GLU A 18 5.77 3.42 6.99
C GLU A 18 4.59 3.36 7.97
N LYS A 19 3.63 4.28 7.85
CA LYS A 19 2.38 4.23 8.62
C LYS A 19 1.62 2.93 8.38
N LEU A 20 1.58 2.48 7.12
CA LEU A 20 0.98 1.18 6.76
C LEU A 20 1.71 0.01 7.41
N GLU A 21 3.05 -0.04 7.32
CA GLU A 21 3.85 -1.12 7.93
C GLU A 21 3.64 -1.17 9.46
N VAL A 22 3.64 -0.02 10.13
CA VAL A 22 3.36 0.07 11.58
C VAL A 22 1.95 -0.42 11.88
N TYR A 23 0.96 0.00 11.10
CA TYR A 23 -0.43 -0.43 11.27
C TYR A 23 -0.58 -1.94 11.12
N LEU A 24 -0.03 -2.53 10.05
CA LEU A 24 -0.09 -3.96 9.79
C LEU A 24 0.55 -4.78 10.91
N ASN A 25 1.72 -4.34 11.39
CA ASN A 25 2.39 -4.97 12.53
C ASN A 25 1.53 -4.91 13.81
N ARG A 26 0.87 -3.77 14.09
CA ARG A 26 0.00 -3.61 15.26
C ARG A 26 -1.22 -4.52 15.25
N ILE A 27 -1.82 -4.75 14.07
CA ILE A 27 -2.99 -5.62 13.93
C ILE A 27 -2.63 -7.08 13.64
N GLY A 28 -1.34 -7.44 13.61
CA GLY A 28 -0.87 -8.79 13.28
C GLY A 28 -1.23 -9.24 11.85
N SER A 29 -1.42 -8.30 10.93
CA SER A 29 -1.79 -8.58 9.54
C SER A 29 -0.55 -8.53 8.64
N SER A 30 -0.62 -9.22 7.51
CA SER A 30 0.45 -9.28 6.52
C SER A 30 -0.06 -9.01 5.12
N TYR A 31 0.85 -8.62 4.22
CA TYR A 31 0.56 -8.52 2.79
C TYR A 31 0.00 -9.82 2.18
N ALA A 32 0.35 -10.98 2.74
CA ALA A 32 -0.23 -12.26 2.32
C ALA A 32 -1.73 -12.31 2.70
N SER A 33 -2.06 -12.03 3.96
CA SER A 33 -3.45 -12.03 4.44
C SER A 33 -4.34 -11.02 3.70
N ILE A 34 -3.78 -9.87 3.29
CA ILE A 34 -4.49 -8.89 2.46
C ILE A 34 -4.70 -9.44 1.05
N GLY A 35 -3.67 -10.09 0.49
CA GLY A 35 -3.76 -10.79 -0.79
C GLY A 35 -4.88 -11.83 -0.80
N ASP A 36 -4.95 -12.66 0.24
CA ASP A 36 -5.97 -13.71 0.39
C ASP A 36 -7.38 -13.11 0.42
N LYS A 37 -7.59 -12.00 1.17
CA LYS A 37 -8.88 -11.28 1.20
C LYS A 37 -9.28 -10.66 -0.15
N LEU A 38 -8.31 -10.34 -1.00
CA LEU A 38 -8.52 -9.71 -2.30
C LEU A 38 -8.44 -10.68 -3.49
N GLY A 39 -8.14 -11.97 -3.23
CA GLY A 39 -7.90 -12.97 -4.26
C GLY A 39 -6.66 -12.68 -5.12
N VAL A 40 -5.60 -12.11 -4.55
CA VAL A 40 -4.34 -11.81 -5.27
C VAL A 40 -3.13 -12.33 -4.53
N SER A 41 -2.01 -12.50 -5.23
CA SER A 41 -0.75 -12.92 -4.60
C SER A 41 -0.22 -11.88 -3.62
N ARG A 42 0.55 -12.33 -2.62
CA ARG A 42 1.29 -11.48 -1.67
C ARG A 42 2.11 -10.39 -2.38
N SER A 43 2.82 -10.76 -3.46
CA SER A 43 3.64 -9.82 -4.23
C SER A 43 2.80 -8.75 -4.92
N THR A 44 1.62 -9.12 -5.40
CA THR A 44 0.67 -8.17 -5.99
C THR A 44 0.12 -7.21 -4.94
N ALA A 45 -0.28 -7.71 -3.77
CA ALA A 45 -0.73 -6.88 -2.65
C ALA A 45 0.35 -5.89 -2.19
N LEU A 46 1.59 -6.37 -2.03
CA LEU A 46 2.75 -5.55 -1.68
C LEU A 46 2.99 -4.45 -2.72
N ARG A 47 3.07 -4.80 -4.00
CA ARG A 47 3.29 -3.85 -5.11
C ARG A 47 2.19 -2.78 -5.12
N MET A 48 0.95 -3.21 -4.96
CA MET A 48 -0.22 -2.32 -4.97
C MET A 48 -0.16 -1.33 -3.81
N LEU A 49 0.06 -1.79 -2.58
CA LEU A 49 0.06 -0.92 -1.40
C LEU A 49 1.25 0.06 -1.35
N ARG A 50 2.39 -0.33 -1.93
CA ARG A 50 3.60 0.53 -2.03
C ARG A 50 3.61 1.46 -3.25
N SER A 51 2.69 1.28 -4.19
CA SER A 51 2.59 2.16 -5.36
C SER A 51 2.12 3.57 -4.98
N ALA A 52 2.40 4.57 -5.83
CA ALA A 52 1.89 5.92 -5.63
C ALA A 52 0.35 5.98 -5.77
N HIS A 53 -0.18 5.23 -6.72
CA HIS A 53 -1.61 5.21 -7.05
C HIS A 53 -2.09 3.82 -7.45
N ILE A 54 -3.38 3.56 -7.25
CA ILE A 54 -4.06 2.32 -7.63
C ILE A 54 -5.39 2.61 -8.34
N PRO A 55 -5.90 1.68 -9.16
CA PRO A 55 -7.21 1.83 -9.78
C PRO A 55 -8.32 2.01 -8.74
N THR A 56 -9.34 2.81 -9.07
CA THR A 56 -10.42 3.18 -8.16
C THR A 56 -11.15 1.96 -7.60
N TYR A 57 -11.34 0.93 -8.43
CA TYR A 57 -11.93 -0.35 -8.00
C TYR A 57 -11.11 -1.02 -6.87
N ARG A 58 -9.78 -1.08 -7.01
CA ARG A 58 -8.91 -1.68 -5.99
C ARG A 58 -8.88 -0.85 -4.71
N HIS A 59 -8.90 0.47 -4.84
CA HIS A 59 -9.02 1.36 -3.68
C HIS A 59 -10.30 1.06 -2.88
N ARG A 60 -11.45 0.95 -3.56
CA ARG A 60 -12.74 0.61 -2.90
C ARG A 60 -12.71 -0.75 -2.20
N GLN A 61 -12.08 -1.76 -2.81
CA GLN A 61 -11.91 -3.05 -2.15
C GLN A 61 -11.05 -2.93 -0.89
N LEU A 62 -9.92 -2.24 -0.99
CA LEU A 62 -8.98 -2.05 0.12
C LEU A 62 -9.55 -1.20 1.25
N SER A 63 -10.40 -0.21 0.96
CA SER A 63 -11.03 0.64 1.99
C SER A 63 -11.99 -0.12 2.91
N SER A 64 -12.42 -1.32 2.52
CA SER A 64 -13.20 -2.21 3.40
C SER A 64 -12.34 -2.99 4.40
N ILE A 65 -11.02 -3.04 4.19
CA ILE A 65 -10.07 -3.87 4.95
C ILE A 65 -9.08 -3.00 5.74
N LEU A 66 -8.72 -1.84 5.19
CA LEU A 66 -7.70 -0.94 5.72
C LEU A 66 -8.22 0.51 5.79
N PRO A 67 -7.72 1.32 6.72
CA PRO A 67 -8.01 2.75 6.79
C PRO A 67 -7.61 3.48 5.49
N ALA A 68 -8.45 4.40 5.02
CA ALA A 68 -8.25 5.12 3.77
C ALA A 68 -6.94 5.94 3.74
N GLU A 69 -6.52 6.49 4.87
CA GLU A 69 -5.28 7.28 5.00
C GLU A 69 -4.00 6.48 4.70
N LEU A 70 -4.08 5.14 4.79
CA LEU A 70 -2.96 4.25 4.52
C LEU A 70 -2.93 3.75 3.07
N LEU A 71 -3.99 4.03 2.29
CA LEU A 71 -4.13 3.55 0.92
C LEU A 71 -3.45 4.47 -0.09
N PRO A 72 -2.93 3.91 -1.21
CA PRO A 72 -2.44 4.73 -2.32
C PRO A 72 -3.55 5.58 -2.90
N GLU A 73 -3.20 6.65 -3.61
CA GLU A 73 -4.19 7.49 -4.27
C GLU A 73 -5.03 6.68 -5.27
N ALA A 74 -6.35 6.88 -5.26
CA ALA A 74 -7.24 6.28 -6.26
C ALA A 74 -7.13 7.05 -7.58
N LYS A 75 -6.50 6.43 -8.58
CA LYS A 75 -6.32 7.02 -9.91
C LYS A 75 -6.44 5.97 -11.01
N ASP A 76 -7.42 6.15 -11.88
CA ASP A 76 -7.57 5.35 -13.09
C ASP A 76 -6.71 5.93 -14.20
N VAL A 77 -5.64 5.21 -14.53
CA VAL A 77 -4.72 5.58 -15.62
C VAL A 77 -5.18 4.83 -16.89
N PRO A 78 -5.54 5.54 -17.97
CA PRO A 78 -5.94 4.88 -19.20
C PRO A 78 -4.75 4.10 -19.79
N PRO A 79 -4.98 2.91 -20.38
CA PRO A 79 -3.92 2.18 -21.05
C PRO A 79 -3.32 3.06 -22.16
N GLY A 80 -1.99 3.11 -22.22
CA GLY A 80 -1.30 3.84 -23.27
C GLY A 80 -1.56 3.25 -24.67
N PRO A 81 -1.20 3.98 -25.74
CA PRO A 81 -1.30 3.47 -27.10
C PRO A 81 -0.61 2.11 -27.22
N LYS A 82 -1.26 1.15 -27.91
CA LYS A 82 -0.66 -0.17 -28.16
C LYS A 82 0.69 0.03 -28.88
N PRO A 83 1.80 -0.55 -28.39
CA PRO A 83 3.08 -0.44 -29.06
C PRO A 83 2.93 -0.97 -30.48
N LYS A 84 3.29 -0.15 -31.47
CA LYS A 84 3.41 -0.61 -32.86
C LYS A 84 4.57 -1.60 -32.87
N GLY A 85 4.27 -2.89 -33.02
CA GLY A 85 5.30 -3.92 -33.12
C GLY A 85 6.27 -3.53 -34.22
N VAL A 86 7.56 -3.48 -33.89
CA VAL A 86 8.61 -3.46 -34.92
C VAL A 86 8.48 -4.80 -35.63
N ALA A 87 7.98 -4.79 -36.86
CA ALA A 87 7.97 -5.97 -37.71
C ALA A 87 9.43 -6.41 -37.87
N ALA A 88 9.72 -7.65 -37.47
CA ALA A 88 10.99 -8.32 -37.72
C ALA A 88 11.07 -8.75 -39.19
#